data_AF-A0A925AXL9-F1
#
_entry.id   AF-A0A925AXL9-F1
#
_cell.length_a   1.000
_cell.length_b   1.000
_cell.length_c   1.000
_cell.angle_alpha   90.00
_cell.angle_beta   90.00
_cell.angle_gamma   90.00
#
_symmetry.space_group_name_H-M   'P 1'
#
loop_
_entity.id
_entity.type
_entity.pdbx_description
1 polymer ?
#
loop_
_entity_poly.entity_id
_entity_poly.type
_entity_poly.pdbx_seq_one_letter_code
_entity_poly.pdbx_strand_id
1 'polypeptide(L)'
;MQRRLDDNPRRVVPRERIAQVSDSIETGDVLAFATAIPGLDVTHAAFAYRDTRGILRVLHAPLSGGAVEVTRSTLPEYVAAIRRSTGILVARPLRA
;
A
#
# COMPACT_ATOMS: atom_id res chain seq x y z
N MET A 1 -1.35 11.71 -21.81
CA MET A 1 -0.77 11.26 -20.53
C MET A 1 -0.99 9.76 -20.31
N GLN A 2 -2.24 9.27 -20.23
CA GLN A 2 -2.57 7.86 -19.97
C GLN A 2 -1.84 6.87 -20.88
N ARG A 3 -1.95 6.99 -22.22
CA ARG A 3 -1.25 6.12 -23.18
C ARG A 3 0.24 5.94 -22.90
N ARG A 4 0.93 7.01 -22.51
CA ARG A 4 2.37 6.98 -22.17
C ARG A 4 2.65 6.22 -20.87
N LEU A 5 1.72 6.23 -19.92
CA LEU A 5 1.84 5.53 -18.65
C LEU A 5 1.54 4.03 -18.81
N ASP A 6 0.63 3.68 -19.71
CA ASP A 6 0.28 2.28 -20.00
C ASP A 6 1.49 1.48 -20.54
N ASP A 7 2.39 2.16 -21.27
CA ASP A 7 3.63 1.57 -21.80
C ASP A 7 4.74 1.38 -20.73
N ASN A 8 4.53 1.83 -19.48
CA ASN A 8 5.52 1.76 -18.41
C ASN A 8 5.17 0.70 -17.37
N PRO A 9 5.90 -0.44 -17.30
CA PRO A 9 5.60 -1.51 -16.35
C PRO A 9 5.85 -1.05 -14.91
N ARG A 10 4.94 -1.42 -14.01
CA ARG A 10 5.06 -1.17 -12.57
C ARG A 10 5.48 -2.43 -11.83
N ARG A 11 6.37 -2.29 -10.83
CA ARG A 11 6.72 -3.38 -9.93
C ARG A 11 5.72 -3.40 -8.78
N VAL A 12 4.88 -4.44 -8.74
CA VAL A 12 3.90 -4.67 -7.69
C VAL A 12 4.36 -5.84 -6.86
N VAL A 13 4.33 -5.70 -5.53
CA VAL A 13 4.41 -6.83 -4.61
C VAL A 13 3.02 -7.47 -4.58
N PRO A 14 2.85 -8.71 -5.09
CA PRO A 14 1.54 -9.37 -5.09
C PRO A 14 1.02 -9.50 -3.66
N ARG A 15 -0.30 -9.37 -3.48
CA ARG A 15 -0.99 -9.48 -2.19
C ARG A 15 -0.49 -10.66 -1.34
N GLU A 16 -0.29 -11.82 -1.97
CA GLU A 16 0.10 -13.07 -1.32
C GLU A 16 1.56 -13.10 -0.85
N ARG A 17 2.41 -12.18 -1.36
CA ARG A 17 3.83 -12.07 -1.02
C ARG A 17 4.16 -10.94 -0.05
N ILE A 18 3.18 -10.11 0.33
CA ILE A 18 3.42 -8.94 1.19
C ILE A 18 4.01 -9.37 2.55
N ALA A 19 3.52 -10.46 3.13
CA ALA A 19 4.05 -11.00 4.38
C ALA A 19 5.57 -11.29 4.30
N GLN A 20 6.04 -11.82 3.16
CA GLN A 20 7.43 -12.22 2.95
C GLN A 20 8.40 -11.05 2.84
N VAL A 21 7.90 -9.86 2.46
CA VAL A 21 8.72 -8.65 2.29
C VAL A 21 8.48 -7.62 3.39
N SER A 22 7.64 -7.94 4.39
CA SER A 22 7.21 -6.97 5.40
C SER A 22 8.38 -6.43 6.21
N ASP A 23 9.45 -7.20 6.42
CA ASP A 23 10.64 -6.77 7.14
C ASP A 23 11.47 -5.72 6.38
N SER A 24 11.36 -5.66 5.05
CA SER A 24 12.05 -4.65 4.22
C SER A 24 11.30 -3.32 4.12
N ILE A 25 10.03 -3.29 4.55
CA ILE A 25 9.18 -2.09 4.55
C ILE A 25 9.40 -1.33 5.86
N GLU A 26 9.68 -0.03 5.74
CA GLU A 26 10.01 0.84 6.86
C GLU A 26 8.87 1.82 7.15
N THR A 27 8.80 2.29 8.40
CA THR A 27 7.89 3.39 8.75
C THR A 27 8.18 4.60 7.87
N GLY A 28 7.13 5.16 7.27
CA GLY A 28 7.23 6.30 6.35
C GLY A 28 7.36 5.92 4.87
N ASP A 29 7.52 4.63 4.54
CA ASP A 29 7.38 4.19 3.14
C ASP A 29 5.96 4.50 2.64
N VAL A 30 5.88 5.03 1.42
CA VAL A 30 4.61 5.27 0.72
C VAL A 30 4.10 3.94 0.19
N LEU A 31 2.85 3.64 0.52
CA LEU A 31 2.11 2.48 0.05
C LEU A 31 1.08 2.93 -0.99
N ALA A 32 1.12 2.33 -2.17
CA ALA A 32 0.09 2.48 -3.19
C ALA A 32 -0.61 1.14 -3.42
N PHE A 33 -1.93 1.09 -3.20
CA PHE A 33 -2.69 -0.15 -3.28
C PHE A 33 -3.10 -0.43 -4.73
N ALA A 34 -2.41 -1.38 -5.36
CA ALA A 34 -2.65 -1.78 -6.74
C ALA A 34 -4.00 -2.49 -6.88
N THR A 35 -4.67 -2.33 -8.02
CA THR A 35 -6.03 -2.84 -8.22
C THR A 35 -6.24 -3.62 -9.53
N ALA A 36 -7.26 -4.47 -9.54
CA ALA A 36 -7.79 -5.14 -10.73
C ALA A 36 -8.95 -4.37 -11.39
N ILE A 37 -9.17 -3.10 -11.05
CA ILE A 37 -10.20 -2.26 -11.71
C ILE A 37 -9.69 -1.88 -13.12
N PRO A 38 -10.42 -2.17 -14.20
CA PRO A 38 -10.00 -1.81 -15.55
C PRO A 38 -9.74 -0.32 -15.69
N GLY A 39 -8.58 0.04 -16.26
CA GLY A 39 -8.19 1.43 -16.48
C GLY A 39 -7.66 2.18 -15.26
N LEU A 40 -7.43 1.50 -14.13
CA LEU A 40 -6.92 2.11 -12.90
C LEU A 40 -5.76 1.30 -12.30
N ASP A 41 -4.64 1.98 -12.01
CA ASP A 41 -3.47 1.34 -11.41
C ASP A 41 -3.62 1.15 -9.89
N VAL A 42 -4.05 2.21 -9.21
CA VAL A 42 -4.01 2.36 -7.75
C VAL A 42 -5.32 2.97 -7.28
N THR A 43 -5.92 2.40 -6.23
CA THR A 43 -7.19 2.90 -5.66
C THR A 43 -7.01 3.79 -4.45
N HIS A 44 -5.90 3.64 -3.74
CA HIS A 44 -5.67 4.33 -2.47
C HIS A 44 -4.18 4.47 -2.20
N ALA A 45 -3.82 5.44 -1.36
CA ALA A 45 -2.45 5.65 -0.90
C ALA A 45 -2.41 5.81 0.63
N ALA A 46 -1.29 5.39 1.22
CA ALA A 46 -1.07 5.40 2.66
C ALA A 46 0.42 5.44 2.99
N PHE A 47 0.74 5.48 4.29
CA PHE A 47 2.08 5.23 4.79
C PHE A 47 2.16 3.91 5.54
N ALA A 48 3.29 3.23 5.36
CA ALA A 48 3.71 2.17 6.25
C ALA A 48 4.01 2.75 7.63
N TYR A 49 3.51 2.09 8.68
CA TYR A 49 3.75 2.50 10.05
C TYR A 49 3.98 1.28 10.94
N ARG A 50 5.17 1.17 11.53
CA ARG A 50 5.43 0.19 12.60
C ARG A 50 5.00 0.78 13.92
N ASP A 51 4.15 0.06 14.64
CA ASP A 51 3.73 0.45 15.97
C ASP A 51 4.83 0.26 17.03
N THR A 52 4.51 0.59 18.28
CA THR A 52 5.41 0.41 19.42
C THR A 52 5.81 -1.05 19.69
N ARG A 53 5.12 -2.02 19.08
CA ARG A 53 5.41 -3.46 19.14
C ARG A 53 6.15 -3.95 17.90
N GLY A 54 6.52 -3.07 16.97
CA GLY A 54 7.20 -3.39 15.72
C GLY A 54 6.29 -3.94 14.61
N ILE A 55 4.97 -4.03 14.84
CA ILE A 55 4.00 -4.59 13.91
C ILE A 55 3.75 -3.59 12.79
N LEU A 56 3.96 -4.04 11.54
CA LEU A 56 3.73 -3.23 10.35
C LEU A 56 2.24 -3.06 10.07
N ARG A 57 1.77 -1.82 10.19
CA ARG A 57 0.39 -1.37 9.97
C ARG A 57 0.32 -0.27 8.91
N VAL A 58 -0.89 0.21 8.65
CA VAL A 58 -1.18 1.23 7.64
C VAL A 58 -1.67 2.49 8.33
N LEU A 59 -0.99 3.61 8.08
CA LEU A 59 -1.44 4.96 8.43
C LEU A 59 -2.12 5.59 7.21
N HIS A 60 -3.42 5.84 7.26
CA HIS A 60 -4.16 6.35 6.11
C HIS A 60 -5.37 7.21 6.46
N ALA A 61 -5.87 7.94 5.46
CA ALA A 61 -7.18 8.59 5.52
C ALA A 61 -8.26 7.58 5.06
N PRO A 62 -9.22 7.18 5.91
CA PRO A 62 -10.26 6.22 5.54
C PRO A 62 -11.36 6.87 4.68
N LEU A 63 -11.93 6.09 3.75
CA LEU A 63 -13.01 6.54 2.86
C LEU A 63 -14.34 6.81 3.58
N SER A 64 -14.54 6.24 4.76
CA SER A 64 -15.77 6.40 5.55
C SER A 64 -16.00 7.84 6.03
N GLY A 65 -15.09 8.77 5.75
CA GLY A 65 -15.09 10.12 6.30
C GLY A 65 -14.61 10.07 7.75
N GLY A 66 -13.55 10.81 8.06
CA GLY A 66 -12.97 10.79 9.40
C GLY A 66 -11.57 11.37 9.45
N ALA A 67 -10.93 11.20 10.61
CA ALA A 67 -9.55 11.55 10.82
C ALA A 67 -8.61 10.48 10.22
N VAL A 68 -7.36 10.88 9.99
CA VAL A 68 -6.28 9.93 9.68
C VAL A 68 -6.16 8.92 10.82
N GLU A 69 -6.08 7.64 10.48
CA GLU A 69 -6.03 6.55 11.45
C GLU A 69 -4.93 5.53 11.13
N VAL A 70 -4.55 4.77 12.14
CA VAL A 70 -3.70 3.58 12.00
C VAL A 70 -4.59 2.36 12.08
N THR A 71 -4.47 1.45 11.12
CA THR A 71 -5.24 0.20 11.09
C THR A 71 -5.00 -0.62 12.35
N ARG A 72 -5.98 -1.43 12.76
CA ARG A 72 -5.76 -2.45 13.81
C ARG A 72 -5.07 -3.69 13.26
N SER A 73 -5.44 -4.07 12.03
CA SER A 73 -4.83 -5.17 11.28
C SER A 73 -3.43 -4.81 10.79
N THR A 74 -2.64 -5.86 10.54
CA THR A 74 -1.34 -5.76 9.87
C THR A 74 -1.50 -5.32 8.42
N LEU A 75 -0.43 -4.85 7.78
CA LEU A 75 -0.44 -4.52 6.35
C LEU A 75 -0.90 -5.68 5.46
N PRO A 76 -0.38 -6.93 5.58
CA PRO A 76 -0.87 -8.05 4.78
C PRO A 76 -2.37 -8.33 4.95
N GLU A 77 -2.86 -8.32 6.19
CA GLU A 77 -4.28 -8.54 6.49
C GLU A 77 -5.16 -7.43 5.91
N TYR A 78 -4.73 -6.17 6.05
CA TYR A 78 -5.44 -5.03 5.49
C TYR A 78 -5.56 -5.13 3.98
N VAL A 79 -4.46 -5.43 3.27
CA VAL A 79 -4.48 -5.60 1.81
C VAL A 79 -5.33 -6.80 1.40
N ALA A 80 -5.28 -7.89 2.16
CA ALA A 80 -6.07 -9.09 1.88
C ALA A 80 -7.59 -8.84 1.97
N ALA A 81 -8.02 -7.94 2.85
CA ALA A 81 -9.42 -7.54 2.99
C ALA A 81 -9.94 -6.67 1.81
N ILE A 82 -9.06 -6.05 1.03
CA ILE A 82 -9.45 -5.22 -0.12
C ILE A 82 -9.78 -6.13 -1.32
N ARG A 83 -11.08 -6.32 -1.57
CA ARG A 83 -11.61 -7.26 -2.59
C ARG A 83 -10.94 -7.18 -3.97
N ARG A 84 -10.64 -5.96 -4.45
CA ARG A 84 -10.05 -5.73 -5.77
C ARG A 84 -8.55 -5.41 -5.73
N SER A 85 -7.89 -5.57 -4.59
CA SER A 85 -6.45 -5.33 -4.53
C SER A 85 -5.68 -6.50 -5.17
N THR A 86 -4.70 -6.15 -6.00
CA THR A 86 -3.75 -7.10 -6.59
C THR A 86 -2.42 -7.11 -5.83
N GLY A 87 -2.20 -6.15 -4.94
CA GLY A 87 -0.96 -5.99 -4.20
C GLY A 87 -0.65 -4.55 -3.84
N ILE A 88 0.62 -4.27 -3.58
CA ILE A 88 1.11 -2.92 -3.24
C ILE A 88 2.33 -2.55 -4.09
N LEU A 89 2.45 -1.26 -4.38
CA LEU A 89 3.73 -0.65 -4.71
C LEU A 89 4.25 0.03 -3.44
N VAL A 90 5.57 -0.01 -3.26
CA VAL A 90 6.26 0.60 -2.11
C VAL A 90 7.29 1.58 -2.65
N ALA A 91 7.28 2.80 -2.12
CA ALA A 91 8.28 3.81 -2.45
C ALA A 91 8.82 4.43 -1.16
N ARG A 92 10.15 4.54 -1.07
CA ARG A 92 10.82 5.18 0.06
C ARG A 92 11.18 6.62 -0.31
N PRO A 93 10.74 7.64 0.45
CA PRO A 93 11.23 8.99 0.27
C PRO A 93 12.75 9.04 0.43
N LEU A 94 13.43 9.68 -0.52
CA LEU A 94 14.85 9.99 -0.37
C LEU A 94 14.96 11.22 0.54
N ARG A 95 16.00 11.25 1.39
CA ARG A 95 16.33 12.47 2.13
C ARG A 95 16.69 13.57 1.13
N ALA A 96 16.24 14.80 1.41
CA ALA A 96 16.67 16.00 0.69
C ALA A 96 18.09 16.38 1.09
#